data_AF-U2HVS7-F1
#
_entry.id   AF-U2HVS7-F1
#
_cell.length_a   1.000
_cell.length_b   1.000
_cell.length_c   1.000
_cell.angle_alpha   90.00
_cell.angle_beta   90.00
_cell.angle_gamma   90.00
#
_symmetry.space_group_name_H-M   'P 1'
#
loop_
_entity.id
_entity.type
_entity.pdbx_description
1 polymer ?
#
loop_
_entity_poly.entity_id
_entity_poly.type
_entity_poly.pdbx_seq_one_letter_code
_entity_poly.pdbx_strand_id
1 'polypeptide(L)'
;MKEVNTSVIEVPESFRLACELFGITVPDFIQLFVNHYSFVDNFFHDNSPYDLATKSFPYVMEGKGKGVQHDNPKLEKAQIGHLQKLMQRIIKVSINRSYSYGQRRNRGRVLTNSMFDILSKNKNVKTVIYMDEETKINLNKDILVNSIFSGVSVAEFLNRVMRCVTLPDHLARMHLDKGVYNPVIALYIRVYDGYGDIVDEEYRSTAWAKEFIMDIQELDKRFFFNRKIEHRIAAYEDWLDDYLLNNKY
;
A
#
# COMPACT_ATOMS: atom_id res chain seq x y z
N MET A 1 8.38 -25.46 -20.80
CA MET A 1 7.61 -24.35 -20.19
C MET A 1 8.09 -24.22 -18.76
N LYS A 2 8.74 -23.12 -18.39
CA LYS A 2 9.05 -22.84 -16.98
C LYS A 2 7.86 -22.11 -16.38
N GLU A 3 7.31 -22.65 -15.30
CA GLU A 3 6.26 -22.03 -14.50
C GLU A 3 6.70 -20.61 -14.14
N VAL A 4 6.06 -19.63 -14.76
CA VAL A 4 6.10 -18.26 -14.27
C VAL A 4 5.26 -18.32 -13.01
N ASN A 5 5.91 -18.37 -11.84
CA ASN A 5 5.28 -18.16 -10.55
C ASN A 5 4.38 -16.92 -10.65
N THR A 6 3.10 -17.13 -10.90
CA THR A 6 2.08 -16.11 -10.80
C THR A 6 1.95 -15.86 -9.32
N SER A 7 2.63 -14.83 -8.83
CA SER A 7 2.43 -14.32 -7.48
C SER A 7 0.95 -14.01 -7.32
N VAL A 8 0.26 -14.87 -6.56
CA VAL A 8 -1.15 -14.74 -6.21
C VAL A 8 -1.27 -13.65 -5.14
N ILE A 9 -2.37 -12.88 -5.16
CA ILE A 9 -2.69 -11.98 -4.06
C ILE A 9 -3.14 -12.84 -2.89
N GLU A 10 -2.38 -12.81 -1.80
CA GLU A 10 -2.68 -13.52 -0.57
C GLU A 10 -3.06 -12.48 0.48
N VAL A 11 -4.36 -12.33 0.72
CA VAL A 11 -4.89 -11.38 1.70
C VAL A 11 -4.62 -11.94 3.10
N PRO A 12 -3.75 -11.31 3.92
CA PRO A 12 -3.52 -11.75 5.29
C PRO A 12 -4.81 -11.61 6.11
N GLU A 13 -5.07 -12.56 6.99
CA GLU A 13 -6.26 -12.55 7.85
C GLU A 13 -6.36 -11.28 8.68
N SER A 14 -5.26 -10.83 9.29
CA SER A 14 -5.21 -9.58 10.06
C SER A 14 -5.61 -8.35 9.24
N PHE A 15 -5.23 -8.31 7.96
CA PHE A 15 -5.60 -7.23 7.06
C PHE A 15 -7.07 -7.30 6.65
N ARG A 16 -7.58 -8.50 6.32
CA ARG A 16 -9.00 -8.74 6.04
C ARG A 16 -9.87 -8.29 7.20
N LEU A 17 -9.50 -8.66 8.42
CA LEU A 17 -10.19 -8.27 9.64
C LEU A 17 -10.16 -6.77 9.85
N ALA A 18 -9.00 -6.12 9.70
CA ALA A 18 -8.92 -4.66 9.81
C ALA A 18 -9.88 -3.97 8.82
N CYS A 19 -9.87 -4.41 7.55
CA CYS A 19 -10.78 -3.93 6.52
C CYS A 19 -12.26 -4.09 6.93
N GLU A 20 -12.65 -5.29 7.35
CA GLU A 20 -14.01 -5.61 7.79
C GLU A 20 -14.45 -4.72 8.96
N LEU A 21 -13.67 -4.65 10.04
CA LEU A 21 -13.94 -3.87 11.25
C LEU A 21 -14.15 -2.37 11.00
N PHE A 22 -13.61 -1.87 9.89
CA PHE A 22 -13.64 -0.44 9.56
C PHE A 22 -14.55 -0.12 8.38
N GLY A 23 -15.31 -1.09 7.88
CA GLY A 23 -16.26 -0.91 6.79
C GLY A 23 -15.57 -0.64 5.45
N ILE A 24 -14.39 -1.22 5.21
CA ILE A 24 -13.61 -1.03 3.99
C ILE A 24 -13.46 -2.39 3.33
N THR A 25 -13.87 -2.53 2.06
CA THR A 25 -13.60 -3.78 1.34
C THR A 25 -12.12 -3.88 0.97
N VAL A 26 -11.56 -5.10 1.04
CA VAL A 26 -10.17 -5.35 0.65
C VAL A 26 -9.91 -4.92 -0.81
N PRO A 27 -10.78 -5.25 -1.80
CA PRO A 27 -10.58 -4.81 -3.18
C PRO A 27 -10.57 -3.29 -3.36
N ASP A 28 -11.49 -2.57 -2.69
CA ASP A 28 -11.57 -1.12 -2.81
C ASP A 28 -10.34 -0.44 -2.22
N PHE A 29 -9.85 -0.91 -1.07
CA PHE A 29 -8.61 -0.40 -0.50
C PHE A 29 -7.43 -0.61 -1.45
N ILE A 30 -7.26 -1.82 -1.99
CA ILE A 30 -6.14 -2.13 -2.89
C ILE A 30 -6.25 -1.30 -4.17
N GLN A 31 -7.44 -1.16 -4.75
CA GLN A 31 -7.64 -0.36 -5.95
C GLN A 31 -7.36 1.13 -5.67
N LEU A 32 -7.83 1.66 -4.54
CA LEU A 32 -7.53 3.03 -4.10
C LEU A 32 -6.03 3.22 -3.91
N PHE A 33 -5.36 2.30 -3.23
CA PHE A 33 -3.91 2.32 -3.01
C PHE A 33 -3.16 2.37 -4.35
N VAL A 34 -3.51 1.49 -5.29
CA VAL A 34 -2.92 1.46 -6.63
C VAL A 34 -3.18 2.78 -7.36
N ASN A 35 -4.40 3.32 -7.33
CA ASN A 35 -4.74 4.59 -7.97
C ASN A 35 -3.92 5.78 -7.43
N HIS A 36 -3.54 5.71 -6.16
CA HIS A 36 -2.74 6.72 -5.48
C HIS A 36 -1.23 6.50 -5.60
N TYR A 37 -0.77 5.38 -6.15
CA TYR A 37 0.64 5.20 -6.44
C TYR A 37 1.09 6.13 -7.58
N SER A 38 2.08 7.00 -7.34
CA SER A 38 2.53 8.01 -8.30
C SER A 38 4.05 8.04 -8.35
N PHE A 39 4.63 7.68 -9.49
CA PHE A 39 6.08 7.46 -9.57
C PHE A 39 6.89 8.74 -9.30
N VAL A 40 6.32 9.91 -9.60
CA VAL A 40 6.96 11.20 -9.34
C VAL A 40 7.06 11.53 -7.84
N ASP A 41 6.18 10.98 -7.00
CA ASP A 41 6.20 11.18 -5.55
C ASP A 41 7.41 10.49 -4.88
N ASN A 42 8.14 9.62 -5.59
CA ASN A 42 9.46 9.15 -5.14
C ASN A 42 10.49 10.28 -4.97
N PHE A 43 10.26 11.44 -5.60
CA PHE A 43 11.24 12.53 -5.67
C PHE A 43 10.80 13.81 -4.95
N PHE A 44 9.72 13.77 -4.16
CA PHE A 44 9.33 14.86 -3.28
C PHE A 44 8.53 14.33 -2.07
N HIS A 45 8.04 15.24 -1.21
CA HIS A 45 7.26 14.89 -0.03
C HIS A 45 6.17 15.92 0.18
N ASP A 46 4.94 15.47 0.41
CA ASP A 46 3.83 16.35 0.77
C ASP A 46 2.84 15.73 1.77
N ASN A 47 3.13 14.55 2.32
CA ASN A 47 2.28 13.81 3.26
C ASN A 47 0.87 13.48 2.72
N SER A 48 0.64 13.63 1.42
CA SER A 48 -0.63 13.23 0.81
C SER A 48 -0.74 11.71 0.74
N PRO A 49 -1.95 11.18 0.53
CA PRO A 49 -2.14 9.75 0.24
C PRO A 49 -1.30 9.24 -0.93
N TYR A 50 -1.02 10.07 -1.94
CA TYR A 50 -0.13 9.72 -3.05
C TYR A 50 1.31 9.49 -2.60
N ASP A 51 1.79 10.38 -1.74
CA ASP A 51 3.12 10.34 -1.17
C ASP A 51 3.30 9.14 -0.24
N LEU A 52 2.30 8.85 0.60
CA LEU A 52 2.26 7.67 1.46
C LEU A 52 2.21 6.36 0.65
N ALA A 53 1.30 6.26 -0.33
CA ALA A 53 1.20 5.11 -1.22
C ALA A 53 2.53 4.84 -1.94
N THR A 54 3.20 5.88 -2.43
CA THR A 54 4.45 5.74 -3.16
C THR A 54 5.61 5.35 -2.25
N LYS A 55 5.73 5.99 -1.08
CA LYS A 55 6.79 5.73 -0.09
C LYS A 55 6.66 4.41 0.64
N SER A 56 5.49 3.77 0.57
CA SER A 56 5.36 2.39 1.00
C SER A 56 6.32 1.44 0.26
N PHE A 57 6.69 1.75 -1.00
CA PHE A 57 7.55 0.87 -1.77
C PHE A 57 8.93 0.66 -1.14
N PRO A 58 9.77 1.70 -0.94
CA PRO A 58 11.04 1.52 -0.25
C PRO A 58 10.86 0.96 1.17
N TYR A 59 9.79 1.33 1.87
CA TYR A 59 9.50 0.86 3.22
C TYR A 59 9.29 -0.66 3.31
N VAL A 60 8.40 -1.23 2.49
CA VAL A 60 8.11 -2.69 2.53
C VAL A 60 9.19 -3.55 1.88
N MET A 61 10.15 -2.89 1.21
CA MET A 61 11.30 -3.53 0.57
C MET A 61 12.58 -3.43 1.41
N GLU A 62 12.59 -2.63 2.48
CA GLU A 62 13.74 -2.48 3.38
C GLU A 62 14.11 -3.83 4.03
N GLY A 63 15.40 -4.16 4.07
CA GLY A 63 15.91 -5.38 4.70
C GLY A 63 15.94 -6.65 3.83
N LYS A 64 15.51 -6.63 2.57
CA LYS A 64 15.75 -7.75 1.64
C LYS A 64 16.74 -7.39 0.54
N GLY A 65 17.74 -8.26 0.36
CA GLY A 65 18.55 -8.31 -0.85
C GLY A 65 17.67 -8.41 -2.09
N LYS A 66 18.15 -7.81 -3.19
CA LYS A 66 17.47 -7.72 -4.50
C LYS A 66 16.53 -8.91 -4.71
N GLY A 67 15.23 -8.62 -4.83
CA GLY A 67 14.21 -9.63 -5.12
C GLY A 67 14.61 -10.49 -6.32
N VAL A 68 13.91 -11.60 -6.51
CA VAL A 68 14.11 -12.52 -7.65
C VAL A 68 14.35 -11.68 -8.90
N GLN A 69 15.55 -11.79 -9.49
CA GLN A 69 15.91 -11.02 -10.67
C GLN A 69 14.91 -11.33 -11.77
N HIS A 70 13.92 -10.45 -11.96
CA HIS A 70 13.17 -10.44 -13.19
C HIS A 70 14.13 -10.05 -14.31
N ASP A 71 14.00 -10.71 -15.47
CA ASP A 71 14.78 -10.38 -16.65
C ASP A 71 14.58 -8.90 -16.99
N ASN A 72 15.61 -8.11 -16.66
CA ASN A 72 15.68 -6.71 -17.04
C ASN A 72 15.40 -6.61 -18.54
N PRO A 73 14.52 -5.68 -18.98
CA PRO A 73 14.24 -5.55 -20.40
C PRO A 73 15.56 -5.37 -21.16
N LYS A 74 15.76 -6.17 -22.21
CA LYS A 74 16.88 -5.99 -23.15
C LYS A 74 16.58 -4.73 -23.95
N LEU A 75 17.09 -3.61 -23.46
CA LEU A 75 16.88 -2.29 -24.06
C LEU A 75 18.05 -1.94 -24.98
N GLU A 76 17.72 -1.38 -26.14
CA GLU A 76 18.71 -0.77 -27.02
C GLU A 76 19.31 0.50 -26.38
N LYS A 77 20.55 0.84 -26.75
CA LYS A 77 21.25 2.03 -26.22
C LYS A 77 20.43 3.32 -26.39
N ALA A 78 19.72 3.46 -27.51
CA ALA A 78 18.84 4.60 -27.77
C ALA A 78 17.64 4.66 -26.78
N GLN A 79 17.04 3.52 -26.46
CA GLN A 79 15.95 3.42 -25.49
C GLN A 79 16.42 3.77 -24.08
N ILE A 80 17.61 3.29 -23.68
CA ILE A 80 18.24 3.62 -22.40
C ILE A 80 18.45 5.14 -22.30
N GLY A 81 19.02 5.76 -23.34
CA GLY A 81 19.22 7.21 -23.38
C GLY A 81 17.90 8.00 -23.31
N HIS A 82 16.83 7.50 -23.92
CA HIS A 82 15.51 8.12 -23.82
C HIS A 82 14.93 8.01 -22.42
N LEU A 83 15.00 6.84 -21.78
CA LEU A 83 14.56 6.63 -20.39
C LEU A 83 15.30 7.54 -19.42
N GLN A 84 16.63 7.70 -19.58
CA GLN A 84 17.41 8.62 -18.75
C GLN A 84 16.92 10.07 -18.87
N LYS A 85 16.62 10.54 -20.09
CA LYS A 85 16.04 11.88 -20.30
C LYS A 85 14.67 12.03 -19.66
N LEU A 86 13.82 11.00 -19.72
CA LEU A 86 12.51 11.00 -19.08
C LEU A 86 12.64 11.07 -17.55
N MET A 87 13.54 10.27 -16.96
CA MET A 87 13.85 10.31 -15.52
C MET A 87 14.33 11.69 -15.08
N GLN A 88 15.27 12.30 -15.80
CA GLN A 88 15.74 13.66 -15.51
C GLN A 88 14.60 14.69 -15.55
N ARG A 89 13.67 14.55 -16.50
CA ARG A 89 12.48 15.43 -16.59
C ARG A 89 11.53 15.21 -15.42
N ILE A 90 11.31 13.96 -14.98
CA ILE A 90 10.50 13.65 -13.80
C ILE A 90 11.09 14.33 -12.56
N ILE A 91 12.40 14.19 -12.33
CA ILE A 91 13.10 14.84 -11.22
C ILE A 91 12.97 16.37 -11.34
N LYS A 92 13.15 16.94 -12.53
CA LYS A 92 12.99 18.39 -12.74
C LYS A 92 11.57 18.87 -12.41
N VAL A 93 10.55 18.07 -12.75
CA VAL A 93 9.15 18.38 -12.43
C VAL A 93 8.90 18.27 -10.92
N SER A 94 9.45 17.25 -10.24
CA SER A 94 9.20 17.03 -8.81
C SER A 94 9.76 18.16 -7.93
N ILE A 95 10.91 18.73 -8.31
CA ILE A 95 11.56 19.82 -7.56
C ILE A 95 11.06 21.21 -7.95
N ASN A 96 10.24 21.34 -9.00
CA ASN A 96 9.77 22.64 -9.49
C ASN A 96 8.69 23.21 -8.55
N ARG A 97 9.09 24.17 -7.72
CA ARG A 97 8.22 24.84 -6.75
C ARG A 97 7.09 25.68 -7.35
N SER A 98 7.20 26.08 -8.62
CA SER A 98 6.15 26.82 -9.31
C SER A 98 4.94 25.96 -9.66
N TYR A 99 5.05 24.63 -9.59
CA TYR A 99 3.93 23.72 -9.80
C TYR A 99 3.32 23.29 -8.47
N SER A 100 2.00 23.27 -8.41
CA SER A 100 1.26 22.60 -7.33
C SER A 100 1.53 21.10 -7.36
N TYR A 101 1.32 20.40 -6.24
CA TYR A 101 1.54 18.95 -6.19
C TYR A 101 0.70 18.18 -7.23
N GLY A 102 -0.56 18.56 -7.42
CA GLY A 102 -1.41 17.99 -8.48
C GLY A 102 -0.85 18.23 -9.90
N GLN A 103 -0.30 19.42 -10.17
CA GLN A 103 0.36 19.68 -11.45
C GLN A 103 1.63 18.84 -11.64
N ARG A 104 2.42 18.63 -10.58
CA ARG A 104 3.60 17.76 -10.62
C ARG A 104 3.21 16.32 -10.92
N ARG A 105 2.18 15.79 -10.25
CA ARG A 105 1.63 14.44 -10.49
C ARG A 105 1.11 14.27 -11.92
N ASN A 106 0.29 15.20 -12.41
CA ASN A 106 -0.25 15.10 -13.77
C ASN A 106 0.84 15.13 -14.84
N ARG A 107 1.84 16.01 -14.69
CA ARG A 107 3.00 16.06 -15.60
C ARG A 107 3.89 14.84 -15.46
N GLY A 108 4.12 14.37 -14.23
CA GLY A 108 4.84 13.14 -13.92
C GLY A 108 4.22 11.94 -14.62
N ARG A 109 2.90 11.76 -14.49
CA ARG A 109 2.13 10.68 -15.12
C ARG A 109 2.33 10.61 -16.63
N VAL A 110 2.35 11.75 -17.33
CA VAL A 110 2.63 11.77 -18.79
C VAL A 110 4.01 11.21 -19.10
N LEU A 111 5.02 11.59 -18.31
CA LEU A 111 6.39 11.10 -18.48
C LEU A 111 6.51 9.61 -18.12
N THR A 112 5.89 9.18 -17.02
CA THR A 112 5.87 7.77 -16.60
C THR A 112 5.16 6.90 -17.64
N ASN A 113 4.08 7.39 -18.26
CA ASN A 113 3.41 6.68 -19.35
C ASN A 113 4.36 6.46 -20.54
N SER A 114 5.12 7.47 -20.94
CA SER A 114 6.13 7.31 -22.00
C SER A 114 7.23 6.33 -21.61
N MET A 115 7.64 6.31 -20.33
CA MET A 115 8.60 5.32 -19.84
C MET A 115 8.03 3.90 -19.89
N PHE A 116 6.78 3.73 -19.45
CA PHE A 116 6.08 2.46 -19.52
C PHE A 116 6.07 1.93 -20.95
N ASP A 117 5.67 2.75 -21.92
CA ASP A 117 5.56 2.33 -23.32
C ASP A 117 6.92 1.88 -23.91
N ILE A 118 8.04 2.47 -23.45
CA ILE A 118 9.40 2.01 -23.81
C ILE A 118 9.73 0.67 -23.14
N LEU A 119 9.41 0.54 -21.85
CA LEU A 119 9.76 -0.63 -21.03
C LEU A 119 8.89 -1.86 -21.33
N SER A 120 7.65 -1.65 -21.75
CA SER A 120 6.68 -2.69 -22.12
C SER A 120 6.79 -3.11 -23.58
N LYS A 121 7.64 -2.45 -24.39
CA LYS A 121 7.82 -2.78 -25.80
C LYS A 121 8.21 -4.25 -25.94
N ASN A 122 7.39 -5.01 -26.70
CA ASN A 122 7.54 -6.45 -26.92
C ASN A 122 7.39 -7.33 -25.66
N LYS A 123 6.78 -6.83 -24.58
CA LYS A 123 6.44 -7.61 -23.39
C LYS A 123 4.93 -7.61 -23.17
N ASN A 124 4.37 -8.78 -22.84
CA ASN A 124 3.02 -8.89 -22.32
C ASN A 124 3.01 -8.53 -20.83
N VAL A 125 2.98 -7.24 -20.53
CA VAL A 125 2.88 -6.75 -19.15
C VAL A 125 1.42 -6.87 -18.71
N LYS A 126 1.17 -7.62 -17.63
CA LYS A 126 -0.17 -7.73 -17.04
C LYS A 126 -0.56 -6.39 -16.42
N THR A 127 -1.68 -5.83 -16.87
CA THR A 127 -2.25 -4.57 -16.35
C THR A 127 -3.37 -4.79 -15.34
N VAL A 128 -3.74 -6.06 -15.09
CA VAL A 128 -4.78 -6.45 -14.15
C VAL A 128 -4.25 -7.58 -13.27
N ILE A 129 -4.55 -7.50 -11.99
CA ILE A 129 -4.37 -8.60 -11.02
C ILE A 129 -5.75 -9.05 -10.57
N TYR A 130 -5.93 -10.36 -10.48
CA TYR A 130 -7.15 -10.97 -10.00
C TYR A 130 -6.97 -11.32 -8.52
N MET A 131 -7.92 -10.91 -7.68
CA MET A 131 -7.98 -11.35 -6.29
C MET A 131 -8.71 -12.69 -6.16
N ASP A 132 -9.76 -12.85 -6.95
CA ASP A 132 -10.55 -14.07 -7.12
C ASP A 132 -11.00 -14.16 -8.60
N GLU A 133 -11.97 -15.02 -8.91
CA GLU A 133 -12.45 -15.23 -10.29
C GLU A 133 -13.12 -13.99 -10.91
N GLU A 134 -13.69 -13.11 -10.10
CA GLU A 134 -14.53 -11.98 -10.54
C GLU A 134 -13.88 -10.61 -10.24
N THR A 135 -13.13 -10.51 -9.14
CA THR A 135 -12.58 -9.28 -8.61
C THR A 135 -11.24 -8.93 -9.27
N LYS A 136 -11.24 -7.79 -9.97
CA LYS A 136 -10.10 -7.28 -10.73
C LYS A 136 -9.54 -6.01 -10.12
N ILE A 137 -8.23 -5.98 -9.91
CA ILE A 137 -7.45 -4.78 -9.58
C ILE A 137 -6.75 -4.29 -10.84
N ASN A 138 -7.13 -3.09 -11.29
CA ASN A 138 -6.51 -2.43 -12.43
C ASN A 138 -5.22 -1.72 -11.99
N LEU A 139 -4.11 -2.12 -12.58
CA LEU A 139 -2.78 -1.57 -12.29
C LEU A 139 -2.54 -0.28 -13.07
N ASN A 140 -2.13 0.77 -12.37
CA ASN A 140 -1.71 2.00 -13.03
C ASN A 140 -0.28 1.87 -13.63
N LYS A 141 0.08 2.74 -14.57
CA LYS A 141 1.40 2.67 -15.21
C LYS A 141 2.55 3.05 -14.25
N ASP A 142 2.28 3.86 -13.23
CA ASP A 142 3.28 4.29 -12.25
C ASP A 142 3.84 3.12 -11.42
N ILE A 143 2.97 2.28 -10.86
CA ILE A 143 3.36 1.09 -10.10
C ILE A 143 4.02 0.04 -11.01
N LEU A 144 3.56 -0.09 -12.25
CA LEU A 144 4.14 -1.01 -13.25
C LEU A 144 5.56 -0.60 -13.64
N VAL A 145 5.81 0.70 -13.87
CA VAL A 145 7.17 1.19 -14.15
C VAL A 145 8.10 0.90 -12.98
N ASN A 146 7.65 1.15 -11.75
CA ASN A 146 8.46 0.86 -10.57
C ASN A 146 8.72 -0.65 -10.39
N SER A 147 7.72 -1.49 -10.67
CA SER A 147 7.86 -2.94 -10.70
C SER A 147 8.92 -3.41 -11.71
N ILE A 148 8.94 -2.82 -12.91
CA ILE A 148 9.94 -3.14 -13.94
C ILE A 148 11.35 -2.73 -13.50
N PHE A 149 11.51 -1.55 -12.89
CA PHE A 149 12.83 -1.08 -12.43
C PHE A 149 13.38 -1.85 -11.24
N SER A 150 12.51 -2.19 -10.28
CA SER A 150 12.90 -2.90 -9.08
C SER A 150 13.06 -4.41 -9.29
N GLY A 151 12.44 -4.96 -10.33
CA GLY A 151 12.35 -6.40 -10.53
C GLY A 151 11.42 -7.09 -9.52
N VAL A 152 10.53 -6.34 -8.87
CA VAL A 152 9.55 -6.88 -7.91
C VAL A 152 8.19 -6.89 -8.58
N SER A 153 7.49 -8.04 -8.59
CA SER A 153 6.13 -8.11 -9.15
C SER A 153 5.15 -7.25 -8.34
N VAL A 154 4.15 -6.65 -9.00
CA VAL A 154 3.16 -5.83 -8.30
C VAL A 154 2.37 -6.64 -7.26
N ALA A 155 2.05 -7.91 -7.54
CA ALA A 155 1.40 -8.78 -6.55
C ALA A 155 2.27 -9.02 -5.32
N GLU A 156 3.57 -9.26 -5.48
CA GLU A 156 4.49 -9.40 -4.34
C GLU A 156 4.53 -8.10 -3.51
N PHE A 157 4.58 -6.95 -4.17
CA PHE A 157 4.55 -5.65 -3.50
C PHE A 157 3.24 -5.45 -2.72
N LEU A 158 2.07 -5.71 -3.33
CA LEU A 158 0.77 -5.59 -2.67
C LEU A 158 0.61 -6.55 -1.50
N ASN A 159 1.08 -7.80 -1.61
CA ASN A 159 1.07 -8.76 -0.50
C ASN A 159 1.87 -8.24 0.70
N ARG A 160 3.00 -7.56 0.45
CA ARG A 160 3.80 -6.95 1.51
C ARG A 160 3.11 -5.73 2.12
N VAL A 161 2.49 -4.89 1.29
CA VAL A 161 1.68 -3.75 1.74
C VAL A 161 0.60 -4.22 2.71
N MET A 162 -0.19 -5.24 2.34
CA MET A 162 -1.25 -5.76 3.20
C MET A 162 -0.72 -6.28 4.55
N ARG A 163 0.44 -6.95 4.57
CA ARG A 163 1.08 -7.42 5.81
C ARG A 163 1.57 -6.31 6.73
N CYS A 164 1.71 -5.09 6.23
CA CYS A 164 2.10 -3.93 7.05
C CYS A 164 0.93 -3.29 7.79
N VAL A 165 -0.31 -3.72 7.55
CA VAL A 165 -1.50 -3.23 8.24
C VAL A 165 -1.89 -4.25 9.31
N THR A 166 -1.35 -4.06 10.51
CA THR A 166 -1.60 -4.93 11.66
C THR A 166 -2.11 -4.08 12.82
N LEU A 167 -3.41 -4.15 13.10
CA LEU A 167 -4.06 -3.34 14.12
C LEU A 167 -3.47 -3.57 15.54
N PRO A 168 -3.22 -4.81 16.00
CA PRO A 168 -2.60 -5.05 17.30
C PRO A 168 -1.22 -4.41 17.47
N ASP A 169 -0.29 -4.59 16.50
CA ASP A 169 1.04 -3.96 16.54
C ASP A 169 0.95 -2.43 16.51
N HIS A 170 0.07 -1.88 15.68
CA HIS A 170 -0.11 -0.44 15.61
C HIS A 170 -0.58 0.15 16.95
N LEU A 171 -1.67 -0.39 17.50
CA LEU A 171 -2.24 0.06 18.76
C LEU A 171 -1.25 -0.12 19.90
N ALA A 172 -0.57 -1.28 19.99
CA ALA A 172 0.41 -1.56 21.04
C ALA A 172 1.57 -0.55 21.02
N ARG A 173 2.07 -0.20 19.83
CA ARG A 173 3.11 0.83 19.65
C ARG A 173 2.62 2.21 20.07
N MET A 174 1.43 2.60 19.61
CA MET A 174 0.87 3.91 19.93
C MET A 174 0.60 4.07 21.43
N HIS A 175 -0.01 3.06 22.07
CA HIS A 175 -0.32 3.06 23.50
C HIS A 175 0.92 2.97 24.40
N LEU A 176 2.10 2.62 23.86
CA LEU A 176 3.37 2.60 24.60
C LEU A 176 4.30 3.77 24.23
N ASP A 177 3.83 4.75 23.45
CA ASP A 177 4.65 5.84 22.90
C ASP A 177 5.89 5.35 22.12
N LYS A 178 5.76 4.20 21.44
CA LYS A 178 6.79 3.55 20.62
C LYS A 178 6.41 3.48 19.14
N GLY A 179 5.69 4.51 18.68
CA GLY A 179 5.30 4.65 17.28
C GLY A 179 6.50 4.56 16.35
N VAL A 180 6.39 3.74 15.30
CA VAL A 180 7.37 3.65 14.22
C VAL A 180 6.70 4.12 12.94
N TYR A 181 7.45 4.85 12.11
CA TYR A 181 6.94 5.28 10.82
C TYR A 181 6.51 4.07 9.98
N ASN A 182 5.25 4.07 9.54
CA ASN A 182 4.71 3.09 8.59
C ASN A 182 3.79 3.83 7.61
N PRO A 183 4.25 4.10 6.36
CA PRO A 183 3.46 4.84 5.38
C PRO A 183 2.19 4.09 4.94
N VAL A 184 2.18 2.76 5.02
CA VAL A 184 1.02 1.95 4.67
C VAL A 184 -0.08 2.14 5.71
N ILE A 185 0.25 2.01 7.00
CA ILE A 185 -0.71 2.27 8.08
C ILE A 185 -1.17 3.72 8.06
N ALA A 186 -0.26 4.68 7.82
CA ALA A 186 -0.64 6.08 7.72
C ALA A 186 -1.68 6.30 6.61
N LEU A 187 -1.51 5.66 5.45
CA LEU A 187 -2.50 5.70 4.37
C LEU A 187 -3.80 5.02 4.77
N TYR A 188 -3.72 3.84 5.41
CA TYR A 188 -4.88 3.13 5.92
C TYR A 188 -5.73 3.99 6.86
N ILE A 189 -5.08 4.69 7.81
CA ILE A 189 -5.75 5.61 8.73
C ILE A 189 -6.41 6.77 7.97
N ARG A 190 -5.78 7.32 6.91
CA ARG A 190 -6.42 8.35 6.08
C ARG A 190 -7.68 7.85 5.39
N VAL A 191 -7.66 6.63 4.88
CA VAL A 191 -8.84 5.99 4.28
C VAL A 191 -9.91 5.80 5.34
N TYR A 192 -9.52 5.30 6.52
CA TYR A 192 -10.41 5.24 7.67
C TYR A 192 -10.99 6.63 8.01
N ASP A 193 -10.23 7.72 7.93
CA ASP A 193 -10.76 9.07 8.18
C ASP A 193 -11.67 9.61 7.04
N GLY A 194 -11.97 8.79 6.02
CA GLY A 194 -12.89 9.11 4.92
C GLY A 194 -12.20 9.37 3.58
N TYR A 195 -10.88 9.23 3.48
CA TYR A 195 -10.20 9.46 2.21
C TYR A 195 -10.59 8.43 1.14
N GLY A 196 -11.01 8.93 -0.03
CA GLY A 196 -11.34 8.11 -1.19
C GLY A 196 -12.79 7.63 -1.23
N ASP A 197 -13.61 7.98 -0.23
CA ASP A 197 -15.05 7.70 -0.18
C ASP A 197 -15.38 6.20 -0.36
N ILE A 198 -14.51 5.31 0.13
CA ILE A 198 -14.67 3.83 0.08
C ILE A 198 -15.08 3.20 1.41
N VAL A 199 -15.36 4.04 2.40
CA VAL A 199 -15.82 3.62 3.72
C VAL A 199 -17.34 3.45 3.70
N ASP A 200 -17.82 2.34 4.23
CA ASP A 200 -19.24 2.11 4.49
C ASP A 200 -19.68 2.92 5.73
N GLU A 201 -20.27 4.09 5.48
CA GLU A 201 -20.81 4.97 6.51
C GLU A 201 -22.01 4.36 7.26
N GLU A 202 -22.80 3.51 6.58
CA GLU A 202 -23.93 2.82 7.22
C GLU A 202 -23.39 1.83 8.26
N TYR A 203 -22.39 1.03 7.89
CA TYR A 203 -21.70 0.13 8.80
C TYR A 203 -21.11 0.86 10.00
N ARG A 204 -20.44 2.00 9.79
CA ARG A 204 -19.89 2.81 10.90
C ARG A 204 -20.93 3.37 11.84
N SER A 205 -22.13 3.61 11.33
CA SER A 205 -23.23 4.12 12.13
C SER A 205 -23.85 3.05 13.05
N THR A 206 -23.56 1.77 12.80
CA THR A 206 -24.07 0.64 13.60
C THR A 206 -23.62 0.72 15.06
N ALA A 207 -24.44 0.16 15.96
CA ALA A 207 -24.11 0.09 17.39
C ALA A 207 -22.81 -0.68 17.63
N TRP A 208 -22.63 -1.79 16.92
CA TRP A 208 -21.46 -2.63 17.03
C TRP A 208 -20.16 -1.91 16.61
N ALA A 209 -20.17 -1.14 15.53
CA ALA A 209 -18.95 -0.44 15.09
C ALA A 209 -18.54 0.62 16.13
N LYS A 210 -19.52 1.27 16.76
CA LYS A 210 -19.30 2.20 17.87
C LYS A 210 -18.76 1.50 19.11
N GLU A 211 -19.32 0.35 19.48
CA GLU A 211 -18.84 -0.48 20.60
C GLU A 211 -17.39 -0.92 20.38
N PHE A 212 -17.07 -1.43 19.19
CA PHE A 212 -15.71 -1.83 18.84
C PHE A 212 -14.70 -0.68 18.96
N ILE A 213 -15.05 0.51 18.46
CA ILE A 213 -14.20 1.70 18.58
C ILE A 213 -14.01 2.08 20.06
N MET A 214 -15.05 2.01 20.89
CA MET A 214 -14.93 2.26 22.33
C MET A 214 -14.00 1.25 23.00
N ASP A 215 -14.11 -0.04 22.67
CA ASP A 215 -13.24 -1.07 23.22
C ASP A 215 -11.78 -0.86 22.84
N ILE A 216 -11.48 -0.49 21.59
CA ILE A 216 -10.11 -0.12 21.16
C ILE A 216 -9.54 0.99 22.04
N GLN A 217 -10.33 2.02 22.33
CA GLN A 217 -9.89 3.16 23.16
C GLN A 217 -9.60 2.77 24.61
N GLU A 218 -10.19 1.67 25.10
CA GLU A 218 -9.97 1.17 26.45
C GLU A 218 -8.79 0.19 26.56
N LEU A 219 -8.27 -0.33 25.43
CA LEU A 219 -7.21 -1.33 25.44
C LEU A 219 -5.94 -0.90 26.17
N ASP A 220 -5.55 0.37 26.08
CA ASP A 220 -4.38 0.85 26.81
C ASP A 220 -4.56 0.72 28.33
N LYS A 221 -5.76 1.05 28.82
CA LYS A 221 -6.11 0.96 30.24
C LYS A 221 -6.21 -0.50 30.68
N ARG A 222 -6.90 -1.34 29.91
CA ARG A 222 -7.11 -2.77 30.20
C ARG A 222 -5.80 -3.53 30.31
N PHE A 223 -4.83 -3.22 29.44
CA PHE A 223 -3.54 -3.90 29.37
C PHE A 223 -2.37 -3.07 29.89
N PHE A 224 -2.63 -2.05 30.71
CA PHE A 224 -1.66 -1.05 31.19
C PHE A 224 -0.35 -1.64 31.74
N PHE A 225 -0.41 -2.81 32.38
CA PHE A 225 0.74 -3.50 32.96
C PHE A 225 1.68 -4.13 31.92
N ASN A 226 1.22 -4.39 30.70
CA ASN A 226 2.02 -4.95 29.61
C ASN A 226 2.90 -3.85 28.97
N ARG A 227 4.06 -3.57 29.56
CA ARG A 227 5.00 -2.51 29.10
C ARG A 227 5.96 -2.94 27.99
N LYS A 228 6.13 -4.26 27.80
CA LYS A 228 6.89 -4.82 26.69
C LYS A 228 6.02 -4.86 25.45
N ILE A 229 6.58 -4.46 24.31
CA ILE A 229 5.81 -4.32 23.07
C ILE A 229 5.29 -5.69 22.62
N GLU A 230 6.13 -6.72 22.67
CA GLU A 230 5.78 -8.08 22.25
C GLU A 230 4.62 -8.64 23.08
N HIS A 231 4.65 -8.41 24.39
CA HIS A 231 3.58 -8.86 25.29
C HIS A 231 2.28 -8.09 25.06
N ARG A 232 2.35 -6.80 24.72
CA ARG A 232 1.15 -5.99 24.45
C ARG A 232 0.55 -6.32 23.09
N ILE A 233 1.37 -6.63 22.09
CA ILE A 233 0.92 -7.14 20.80
C ILE A 233 0.14 -8.42 20.98
N ALA A 234 0.74 -9.42 21.65
CA ALA A 234 0.07 -10.70 21.92
C ALA A 234 -1.25 -10.51 22.67
N ALA A 235 -1.28 -9.65 23.68
CA ALA A 235 -2.51 -9.36 24.41
C ALA A 235 -3.60 -8.70 23.55
N TYR A 236 -3.23 -7.87 22.57
CA TYR A 236 -4.17 -7.25 21.63
C TYR A 236 -4.60 -8.21 20.53
N GLU A 237 -3.74 -9.14 20.11
CA GLU A 237 -4.10 -10.25 19.23
C GLU A 237 -5.13 -11.15 19.92
N ASP A 238 -4.85 -11.61 21.14
CA ASP A 238 -5.78 -12.44 21.93
C ASP A 238 -7.13 -11.76 22.15
N TRP A 239 -7.13 -10.46 22.49
CA TRP A 239 -8.36 -9.68 22.63
C TRP A 239 -9.13 -9.59 21.31
N LEU A 240 -8.43 -9.34 20.20
CA LEU A 240 -9.07 -9.20 18.90
C LEU A 240 -9.68 -10.53 18.46
N ASP A 241 -8.97 -11.64 18.65
CA ASP A 241 -9.45 -12.98 18.34
C ASP A 241 -10.70 -13.33 19.18
N ASP A 242 -10.68 -13.04 20.49
CA ASP A 242 -11.85 -13.25 21.37
C ASP A 242 -13.03 -12.36 20.97
N TYR A 243 -12.77 -11.09 20.65
CA TYR A 243 -13.78 -10.14 20.19
C TYR A 243 -14.46 -10.65 18.92
N LEU A 244 -13.69 -11.20 17.98
CA LEU A 244 -14.20 -11.74 16.72
C LEU A 244 -14.94 -13.06 16.90
N LEU A 245 -14.52 -13.93 17.82
CA LEU A 245 -15.19 -15.20 18.10
C LEU A 245 -16.54 -15.01 18.80
N ASN A 246 -16.61 -14.06 19.73
CA ASN A 246 -17.80 -13.82 20.56
C ASN A 246 -18.81 -12.87 19.92
N ASN A 247 -18.37 -12.03 18.97
CA ASN A 247 -19.23 -11.09 18.25
C ASN A 247 -19.42 -11.45 16.77
N LYS A 248 -19.32 -12.75 16.41
CA LYS A 248 -19.70 -13.21 15.07
C LYS A 248 -21.18 -12.91 14.83
N TYR A 249 -21.42 -12.04 13.86
CA TYR A 249 -22.72 -11.85 13.23
C TYR A 249 -23.22 -13.12 12.53
#